data_AF-A0A015LR34-F1
#
_entry.id   AF-A0A015LR34-F1
#
_cell.length_a   1.000
_cell.length_b   1.000
_cell.length_c   1.000
_cell.angle_alpha   90.00
_cell.angle_beta   90.00
_cell.angle_gamma   90.00
#
_symmetry.space_group_name_H-M   'P 1'
#
loop_
_entity.id
_entity.type
_entity.pdbx_description
1 polymer ?
#
loop_
_entity_poly.entity_id
_entity_poly.type
_entity_poly.pdbx_seq_one_letter_code
_entity_poly.pdbx_strand_id
1 'polypeptide(L)'
;MKSLSYSQIAQISSEELKELKEYEKKKELYSKEYVTQSINFAVSKENKKFTFLNIYEIFYCYLAIILARDKEIVAVWLKILQGRCEIYLSKNSDWLNKDIRYIDNITKYLKNISKNAPVISKDNERDFLEVVTINCSIKLKSRLKKLQDDIELYGDNKHIKSFSDFLSVRVVMVGNADNTNIITISGICKEYYKKVKKAKVESNIPSKFLRHIKKVAFYMDSAIGIIECARNIQYKLLFSNVQVFKVFEKA
;
A
#
# COMPACT_ATOMS: atom_id res chain seq x y z
N MET A 1 1.94 -9.55 -34.86
CA MET A 1 3.37 -9.81 -35.13
C MET A 1 3.60 -11.31 -35.13
N LYS A 2 4.29 -11.82 -36.17
CA LYS A 2 4.57 -13.25 -36.39
C LYS A 2 5.24 -13.89 -35.17
N SER A 3 4.76 -15.06 -34.75
CA SER A 3 5.45 -15.94 -33.80
C SER A 3 6.77 -16.41 -34.42
N LEU A 4 7.89 -16.19 -33.74
CA LEU A 4 9.20 -16.69 -34.15
C LEU A 4 9.25 -18.22 -33.96
N SER A 5 9.86 -18.94 -34.90
CA SER A 5 10.01 -20.40 -34.83
C SER A 5 11.10 -20.81 -33.85
N TYR A 6 11.02 -22.05 -33.33
CA TYR A 6 11.98 -22.63 -32.37
C TYR A 6 13.46 -22.53 -32.80
N SER A 7 13.74 -22.45 -34.11
CA SER A 7 15.07 -22.24 -34.69
C SER A 7 15.64 -20.84 -34.48
N GLN A 8 14.81 -19.82 -34.24
CA GLN A 8 15.25 -18.43 -34.02
C GLN A 8 15.59 -18.16 -32.54
N ILE A 9 15.13 -19.01 -31.62
CA ILE A 9 15.42 -18.94 -30.17
C ILE A 9 16.86 -19.41 -29.88
N ALA A 10 17.45 -20.24 -30.75
CA ALA A 10 18.77 -20.84 -30.55
C ALA A 10 19.97 -19.90 -30.79
N GLN A 11 19.74 -18.67 -31.27
CA GLN A 11 20.79 -17.67 -31.56
C GLN A 11 20.73 -16.44 -30.64
N ILE A 12 19.82 -16.41 -29.68
CA ILE A 12 19.65 -15.28 -28.76
C ILE A 12 20.65 -15.44 -27.62
N SER A 13 21.49 -14.43 -27.39
CA SER A 13 22.43 -14.42 -26.26
C SER A 13 21.68 -14.50 -24.91
N SER A 14 22.34 -15.00 -23.86
CA SER A 14 21.75 -15.07 -22.52
C SER A 14 21.22 -13.71 -22.03
N GLU A 15 21.90 -12.61 -22.37
CA GLU A 15 21.44 -11.25 -22.11
C GLU A 15 20.16 -10.91 -22.88
N GLU A 16 20.10 -11.12 -24.18
CA GLU A 16 18.91 -10.81 -24.99
C GLU A 16 17.69 -11.66 -24.60
N LEU A 17 17.90 -12.90 -24.14
CA LEU A 17 16.83 -13.76 -23.63
C LEU A 17 16.30 -13.26 -22.26
N LYS A 18 17.17 -12.71 -21.41
CA LYS A 18 16.75 -12.04 -20.16
C LYS A 18 15.98 -10.76 -20.47
N GLU A 19 16.46 -9.96 -21.43
CA GLU A 19 15.79 -8.72 -21.85
C GLU A 19 14.40 -9.01 -22.46
N LEU A 20 14.26 -10.05 -23.28
CA LEU A 20 12.96 -10.50 -23.80
C LEU A 20 12.00 -10.93 -22.68
N LYS A 21 12.49 -11.68 -21.68
CA LYS A 21 11.68 -12.10 -20.53
C LYS A 21 11.28 -10.92 -19.64
N GLU A 22 12.16 -9.93 -19.46
CA GLU A 22 11.84 -8.70 -18.74
C GLU A 22 10.83 -7.84 -19.52
N TYR A 23 10.96 -7.76 -20.85
CA TYR A 23 10.04 -7.07 -21.74
C TYR A 23 8.65 -7.73 -21.76
N GLU A 24 8.58 -9.07 -21.83
CA GLU A 24 7.31 -9.81 -21.75
C GLU A 24 6.65 -9.67 -20.37
N LYS A 25 7.42 -9.76 -19.27
CA LYS A 25 6.92 -9.49 -17.91
C LYS A 25 6.42 -8.06 -17.76
N LYS A 26 7.13 -7.08 -18.32
CA LYS A 26 6.71 -5.67 -18.36
C LYS A 26 5.40 -5.54 -19.11
N LYS A 27 5.31 -6.11 -20.32
CA LYS A 27 4.09 -6.08 -21.11
C LYS A 27 2.94 -6.73 -20.35
N GLU A 28 3.13 -7.86 -19.68
CA GLU A 28 2.10 -8.49 -18.83
C GLU A 28 1.69 -7.61 -17.64
N LEU A 29 2.67 -7.02 -16.93
CA LEU A 29 2.47 -6.07 -15.83
C LEU A 29 1.58 -4.90 -16.26
N TYR A 30 1.84 -4.31 -17.43
CA TYR A 30 1.15 -3.13 -17.95
C TYR A 30 -0.08 -3.42 -18.84
N SER A 31 -0.24 -4.64 -19.36
CA SER A 31 -1.35 -5.04 -20.26
C SER A 31 -2.51 -5.74 -19.57
N LYS A 32 -2.28 -6.37 -18.40
CA LYS A 32 -3.39 -6.69 -17.52
C LYS A 32 -3.98 -5.36 -17.06
N GLU A 33 -5.30 -5.23 -17.06
CA GLU A 33 -6.11 -4.04 -16.73
C GLU A 33 -5.85 -3.41 -15.32
N TYR A 34 -4.72 -3.72 -14.68
CA TYR A 34 -4.39 -3.55 -13.27
C TYR A 34 -3.44 -2.39 -12.95
N VAL A 35 -2.69 -1.85 -13.92
CA VAL A 35 -1.84 -0.65 -13.68
C VAL A 35 -2.67 0.61 -13.49
N THR A 36 -3.81 0.70 -14.16
CA THR A 36 -4.73 1.84 -14.04
C THR A 36 -5.80 1.64 -12.96
N GLN A 37 -6.11 0.41 -12.56
CA GLN A 37 -7.08 0.16 -11.48
C GLN A 37 -6.49 0.40 -10.08
N SER A 38 -5.18 0.32 -9.85
CA SER A 38 -4.62 0.63 -8.51
C SER A 38 -4.79 2.10 -8.11
N ILE A 39 -5.04 2.99 -9.09
CA ILE A 39 -5.34 4.42 -8.87
C ILE A 39 -6.81 4.77 -9.19
N ASN A 40 -7.47 4.05 -10.12
CA ASN A 40 -8.90 4.24 -10.39
C ASN A 40 -9.85 3.46 -9.46
N PHE A 41 -9.42 2.37 -8.82
CA PHE A 41 -10.19 1.65 -7.78
C PHE A 41 -9.90 2.19 -6.37
N ALA A 42 -10.21 3.47 -6.19
CA ALA A 42 -10.71 3.97 -4.92
C ALA A 42 -11.73 5.11 -5.07
N VAL A 43 -12.10 5.47 -6.31
CA VAL A 43 -12.88 6.69 -6.60
C VAL A 43 -14.14 6.44 -7.44
N SER A 44 -14.31 5.31 -8.12
CA SER A 44 -15.54 5.08 -8.90
C SER A 44 -15.91 3.60 -9.05
N LYS A 45 -16.69 3.09 -8.10
CA LYS A 45 -17.93 2.31 -8.30
C LYS A 45 -18.32 1.66 -6.98
N GLU A 46 -19.63 1.67 -6.77
CA GLU A 46 -20.44 1.10 -5.70
C GLU A 46 -19.73 0.12 -4.76
N ASN A 47 -20.02 0.28 -3.47
CA ASN A 47 -19.77 -0.70 -2.41
C ASN A 47 -20.51 -2.01 -2.72
N LYS A 48 -20.03 -2.80 -3.68
CA LYS A 48 -20.30 -4.23 -3.66
C LYS A 48 -19.59 -4.76 -2.43
N LYS A 49 -20.35 -5.40 -1.54
CA LYS A 49 -19.84 -6.21 -0.44
C LYS A 49 -18.60 -6.94 -0.96
N PHE A 50 -17.46 -6.71 -0.32
CA PHE A 50 -16.20 -7.41 -0.59
C PHE A 50 -16.39 -8.90 -0.25
N THR A 51 -17.05 -9.64 -1.14
CA THR A 51 -17.10 -11.10 -1.11
C THR A 51 -15.73 -11.59 -1.52
N PHE A 52 -14.92 -11.99 -0.53
CA PHE A 52 -13.62 -12.65 -0.68
C PHE A 52 -12.80 -12.18 -1.90
N LEU A 53 -12.31 -10.93 -1.88
CA LEU A 53 -11.05 -10.69 -2.62
C LEU A 53 -10.03 -11.67 -2.04
N ASN A 54 -9.30 -12.34 -2.91
CA ASN A 54 -8.24 -13.25 -2.52
C ASN A 54 -7.26 -12.44 -1.65
N ILE A 55 -6.80 -12.96 -0.51
CA ILE A 55 -5.95 -12.19 0.42
C ILE A 55 -4.69 -11.63 -0.28
N TYR A 56 -4.23 -12.31 -1.32
CA TYR A 56 -3.14 -11.85 -2.18
C TYR A 56 -3.49 -10.57 -2.95
N GLU A 57 -4.76 -10.41 -3.32
CA GLU A 57 -5.23 -9.22 -4.01
C GLU A 57 -5.17 -7.99 -3.10
N ILE A 58 -5.65 -8.18 -1.87
CA ILE A 58 -5.59 -7.16 -0.83
C ILE A 58 -4.13 -6.84 -0.48
N PHE A 59 -3.26 -7.85 -0.38
CA PHE A 59 -1.85 -7.69 -0.07
C PHE A 59 -1.11 -6.87 -1.14
N TYR A 60 -1.30 -7.14 -2.44
CA TYR A 60 -0.63 -6.33 -3.48
C TYR A 60 -1.12 -4.88 -3.45
N CYS A 61 -2.41 -4.65 -3.20
CA CYS A 61 -2.96 -3.31 -3.08
C CYS A 61 -2.27 -2.54 -1.95
N TYR A 62 -2.18 -3.16 -0.76
CA TYR A 62 -1.50 -2.55 0.38
C TYR A 62 -0.04 -2.26 0.10
N LEU A 63 0.66 -3.18 -0.56
CA LEU A 63 2.06 -2.99 -0.90
C LEU A 63 2.24 -1.82 -1.87
N ALA A 64 1.40 -1.72 -2.90
CA ALA A 64 1.44 -0.62 -3.86
C ALA A 64 1.24 0.75 -3.17
N ILE A 65 0.35 0.82 -2.17
CA ILE A 65 0.08 2.04 -1.41
C ILE A 65 1.29 2.49 -0.59
N ILE A 66 1.93 1.57 0.13
CA ILE A 66 3.08 1.92 0.99
C ILE A 66 4.37 2.14 0.20
N LEU A 67 4.47 1.61 -1.02
CA LEU A 67 5.61 1.83 -1.92
C LEU A 67 5.51 3.16 -2.67
N ALA A 68 4.29 3.62 -3.00
CA ALA A 68 4.10 4.82 -3.81
C ALA A 68 4.39 6.13 -3.05
N ARG A 69 5.50 6.80 -3.39
CA ARG A 69 5.85 8.12 -2.83
C ARG A 69 5.28 9.26 -3.69
N ASP A 70 4.72 10.28 -3.03
CA ASP A 70 4.20 11.50 -3.67
C ASP A 70 3.37 11.23 -4.96
N LYS A 71 3.85 11.69 -6.13
CA LYS A 71 3.26 11.51 -7.45
C LYS A 71 3.65 10.21 -8.16
N GLU A 72 4.50 9.39 -7.55
CA GLU A 72 4.92 8.12 -8.13
C GLU A 72 3.75 7.12 -8.15
N ILE A 73 3.73 6.34 -9.22
CA ILE A 73 2.85 5.22 -9.46
C ILE A 73 3.71 3.97 -9.38
N VAL A 74 3.37 3.07 -8.46
CA VAL A 74 4.07 1.79 -8.29
C VAL A 74 3.12 0.68 -8.71
N ALA A 75 3.55 -0.13 -9.68
CA ALA A 75 2.94 -1.37 -10.06
C ALA A 75 3.55 -2.51 -9.22
N VAL A 76 2.68 -3.35 -8.67
CA VAL A 76 3.06 -4.52 -7.88
C VAL A 76 2.43 -5.74 -8.51
N TRP A 77 3.24 -6.74 -8.83
CA TRP A 77 2.76 -8.06 -9.24
C TRP A 77 3.29 -9.13 -8.30
N LEU A 78 2.41 -10.06 -7.92
CA LEU A 78 2.74 -11.18 -7.05
C LEU A 78 2.73 -12.46 -7.86
N LYS A 79 3.78 -13.25 -7.72
CA LYS A 79 3.83 -14.61 -8.22
C LYS A 79 4.02 -15.56 -7.05
N ILE A 80 3.01 -16.39 -6.79
CA ILE A 80 3.07 -17.42 -5.76
C ILE A 80 3.65 -18.68 -6.38
N LEU A 81 4.70 -19.19 -5.76
CA LEU A 81 5.32 -20.47 -6.09
C LEU A 81 5.24 -21.38 -4.87
N GLN A 82 5.47 -22.68 -5.07
CA GLN A 82 5.43 -23.65 -3.98
C GLN A 82 6.44 -23.25 -2.88
N GLY A 83 5.93 -22.77 -1.75
CA GLY A 83 6.73 -22.35 -0.59
C GLY A 83 7.44 -21.00 -0.68
N ARG A 84 7.17 -20.16 -1.71
CA ARG A 84 7.73 -18.79 -1.78
C ARG A 84 6.84 -17.80 -2.52
N CYS A 85 6.95 -16.53 -2.17
CA CYS A 85 6.29 -15.42 -2.85
C CYS A 85 7.34 -14.55 -3.56
N GLU A 86 7.17 -14.33 -4.87
CA GLU A 86 7.95 -13.37 -5.63
C GLU A 86 7.13 -12.10 -5.85
N ILE A 87 7.70 -10.95 -5.54
CA ILE A 87 7.10 -9.63 -5.68
C ILE A 87 7.86 -8.88 -6.78
N TYR A 88 7.17 -8.51 -7.83
CA TYR A 88 7.71 -7.72 -8.93
C TYR A 88 7.23 -6.29 -8.80
N LEU A 89 8.18 -5.37 -8.75
CA LEU A 89 7.94 -3.95 -8.58
C LEU A 89 8.36 -3.20 -9.84
N SER A 90 7.48 -2.35 -10.32
CA SER A 90 7.79 -1.36 -11.35
C SER A 90 7.25 0.00 -10.91
N LYS A 91 7.86 1.08 -11.36
CA LYS A 91 7.37 2.43 -11.08
C LYS A 91 7.71 3.38 -12.22
N ASN A 92 6.97 4.48 -12.31
CA ASN A 92 7.12 5.50 -13.35
C ASN A 92 8.29 6.49 -13.10
N SER A 93 9.27 6.11 -12.29
CA SER A 93 10.44 6.93 -11.96
C SER A 93 11.66 6.05 -11.70
N ASP A 94 12.86 6.63 -11.71
CA ASP A 94 14.08 5.87 -11.47
C ASP A 94 14.15 5.32 -10.05
N TRP A 95 14.65 4.08 -9.91
CA TRP A 95 14.93 3.49 -8.60
C TRP A 95 16.10 4.20 -7.93
N LEU A 96 15.83 4.98 -6.88
CA LEU A 96 16.85 5.67 -6.10
C LEU A 96 17.39 4.74 -5.00
N ASN A 97 18.62 4.97 -4.53
CA ASN A 97 19.22 4.19 -3.43
C ASN A 97 18.34 4.14 -2.18
N LYS A 98 17.62 5.23 -1.88
CA LYS A 98 16.63 5.28 -0.79
C LYS A 98 15.45 4.33 -1.00
N ASP A 99 15.03 4.13 -2.25
CA ASP A 99 13.93 3.23 -2.61
C ASP A 99 14.38 1.78 -2.44
N ILE A 100 15.61 1.47 -2.86
CA ILE A 100 16.24 0.15 -2.66
C ILE A 100 16.31 -0.19 -1.18
N ARG A 101 16.88 0.71 -0.37
CA ARG A 101 16.97 0.53 1.09
C ARG A 101 15.60 0.35 1.74
N TYR A 102 14.58 1.09 1.28
CA TYR A 102 13.22 0.96 1.78
C TYR A 102 12.63 -0.42 1.45
N ILE A 103 12.75 -0.87 0.21
CA ILE A 103 12.29 -2.20 -0.22
C ILE A 103 12.98 -3.31 0.58
N ASP A 104 14.30 -3.19 0.80
CA ASP A 104 15.06 -4.17 1.57
C ASP A 104 14.58 -4.24 3.02
N ASN A 105 14.31 -3.08 3.65
CA ASN A 105 13.75 -3.00 5.00
C ASN A 105 12.36 -3.64 5.08
N ILE A 106 11.44 -3.27 4.18
CA ILE A 106 10.09 -3.85 4.12
C ILE A 106 10.16 -5.36 3.94
N THR A 107 11.01 -5.84 3.03
CA THR A 107 11.22 -7.27 2.79
C THR A 107 11.77 -7.99 4.02
N LYS A 108 12.75 -7.39 4.71
CA LYS A 108 13.32 -7.92 5.95
C LYS A 108 12.26 -8.05 7.04
N TYR A 109 11.47 -7.01 7.28
CA TYR A 109 10.43 -7.04 8.30
C TYR A 109 9.31 -8.02 7.96
N LEU A 110 8.86 -8.09 6.70
CA LEU A 110 7.91 -9.10 6.23
C LEU A 110 8.37 -10.52 6.58
N LYS A 111 9.64 -10.84 6.27
CA LYS A 111 10.23 -12.14 6.59
C LYS A 111 10.27 -12.40 8.09
N ASN A 112 10.68 -11.40 8.89
CA ASN A 112 10.80 -11.55 10.33
C ASN A 112 9.46 -11.73 11.02
N ILE A 113 8.46 -10.92 10.66
CA ILE A 113 7.08 -11.04 11.15
C ILE A 113 6.54 -12.44 10.80
N SER A 114 6.74 -12.88 9.57
CA SER A 114 6.27 -14.18 9.10
C SER A 114 6.96 -15.37 9.77
N LYS A 115 8.28 -15.31 10.00
CA LYS A 115 9.01 -16.38 10.70
C LYS A 115 8.45 -16.63 12.11
N ASN A 116 8.02 -15.56 12.78
CA ASN A 116 7.44 -15.61 14.12
C ASN A 116 5.93 -15.89 14.10
N ALA A 117 5.27 -15.92 12.94
CA ALA A 117 3.84 -16.17 12.83
C ALA A 117 3.43 -17.49 13.52
N PRO A 118 2.28 -17.50 14.25
CA PRO A 118 1.31 -16.41 14.36
C PRO A 118 1.60 -15.42 15.51
N VAL A 119 2.75 -15.54 16.18
CA VAL A 119 3.10 -14.72 17.34
C VAL A 119 3.38 -13.28 16.92
N ILE A 120 2.90 -12.33 17.71
CA ILE A 120 3.15 -10.90 17.52
C ILE A 120 4.63 -10.62 17.79
N SER A 121 5.33 -10.12 16.77
CA SER A 121 6.72 -9.68 16.91
C SER A 121 6.73 -8.17 17.12
N LYS A 122 6.48 -7.73 18.35
CA LYS A 122 6.23 -6.31 18.69
C LYS A 122 7.28 -5.36 18.10
N ASP A 123 8.56 -5.68 18.23
CA ASP A 123 9.63 -4.84 17.70
C ASP A 123 9.62 -4.81 16.16
N ASN A 124 9.56 -5.96 15.49
CA ASN A 124 9.52 -5.97 14.01
C ASN A 124 8.27 -5.30 13.44
N GLU A 125 7.11 -5.43 14.10
CA GLU A 125 5.87 -4.76 13.68
C GLU A 125 5.95 -3.25 13.89
N ARG A 126 6.51 -2.79 15.02
CA ARG A 126 6.73 -1.36 15.28
C ARG A 126 7.71 -0.78 14.26
N ASP A 127 8.84 -1.42 14.06
CA ASP A 127 9.90 -0.93 13.16
C ASP A 127 9.43 -0.94 11.70
N PHE A 128 8.59 -1.92 11.31
CA PHE A 128 7.90 -1.91 10.02
C PHE A 128 7.01 -0.67 9.87
N LEU A 129 6.17 -0.37 10.86
CA LEU A 129 5.30 0.80 10.85
C LEU A 129 6.10 2.10 10.73
N GLU A 130 7.19 2.22 11.50
CA GLU A 130 8.06 3.39 11.48
C GLU A 130 8.65 3.63 10.08
N VAL A 131 9.21 2.58 9.47
CA VAL A 131 9.78 2.64 8.11
C VAL A 131 8.72 3.02 7.07
N VAL A 132 7.49 2.47 7.18
CA VAL A 132 6.37 2.88 6.31
C VAL A 132 6.01 4.35 6.50
N THR A 133 5.93 4.86 7.74
CA THR A 133 5.63 6.29 7.97
C THR A 133 6.66 7.20 7.36
N ILE A 134 7.95 6.89 7.51
CA ILE A 134 9.02 7.72 6.97
C ILE A 134 8.88 7.80 5.43
N ASN A 135 8.67 6.66 4.77
CA ASN A 135 8.55 6.62 3.31
C ASN A 135 7.30 7.33 2.79
N CYS A 136 6.15 7.13 3.45
CA CYS A 136 4.88 7.71 3.04
C CYS A 136 4.68 9.17 3.51
N SER A 137 5.57 9.69 4.35
CA SER A 137 5.41 10.97 5.06
C SER A 137 5.02 12.14 4.14
N ILE A 138 5.70 12.34 3.01
CA ILE A 138 5.42 13.45 2.08
C ILE A 138 3.99 13.38 1.54
N LYS A 139 3.59 12.20 1.06
CA LYS A 139 2.27 11.98 0.47
C LYS A 139 1.19 12.11 1.52
N LEU A 140 1.44 11.56 2.72
CA LEU A 140 0.51 11.63 3.84
C LEU A 140 0.36 13.07 4.36
N LYS A 141 1.44 13.86 4.45
CA LYS A 141 1.39 15.30 4.75
C LYS A 141 0.51 16.06 3.77
N SER A 142 0.67 15.81 2.46
CA SER A 142 -0.19 16.43 1.43
C SER A 142 -1.67 16.07 1.60
N ARG A 143 -1.98 14.82 1.95
CA ARG A 143 -3.37 14.38 2.22
C ARG A 143 -3.92 15.00 3.50
N LEU A 144 -3.10 15.11 4.53
CA LEU A 144 -3.47 15.76 5.79
C LEU A 144 -3.76 17.23 5.59
N LYS A 145 -2.95 17.95 4.81
CA LYS A 145 -3.22 19.36 4.51
C LYS A 145 -4.60 19.54 3.85
N LYS A 146 -4.94 18.69 2.87
CA LYS A 146 -6.27 18.71 2.23
C LYS A 146 -7.41 18.39 3.21
N LEU A 147 -7.16 17.55 4.21
CA LEU A 147 -8.13 17.27 5.27
C LEU A 147 -8.29 18.47 6.19
N GLN A 148 -7.19 19.13 6.58
CA GLN A 148 -7.20 20.37 7.36
C GLN A 148 -7.94 21.49 6.64
N ASP A 149 -7.67 21.68 5.35
CA ASP A 149 -8.36 22.69 4.53
C ASP A 149 -9.89 22.44 4.49
N ASP A 150 -10.33 21.18 4.46
CA ASP A 150 -11.76 20.87 4.54
C ASP A 150 -12.34 21.12 5.95
N ILE A 151 -11.55 20.93 7.02
CA ILE A 151 -11.98 21.26 8.39
C ILE A 151 -12.17 22.76 8.54
N GLU A 152 -11.24 23.56 8.02
CA GLU A 152 -11.31 25.02 8.04
C GLU A 152 -12.49 25.53 7.20
N LEU A 153 -12.65 25.03 5.97
CA LEU A 153 -13.68 25.47 5.04
C LEU A 153 -15.11 25.16 5.51
N TYR A 154 -15.31 24.01 6.14
CA TYR A 154 -16.62 23.52 6.55
C TYR A 154 -16.74 23.43 8.07
N GLY A 155 -16.04 24.30 8.79
CA GLY A 155 -15.94 24.28 10.25
C GLY A 155 -17.29 24.29 10.96
N ASP A 156 -18.33 24.88 10.38
CA ASP A 156 -19.68 24.91 10.94
C ASP A 156 -20.50 23.63 10.77
N ASN A 157 -20.05 22.71 9.92
CA ASN A 157 -20.74 21.44 9.72
C ASN A 157 -20.62 20.56 10.98
N LYS A 158 -21.76 20.13 11.53
CA LYS A 158 -21.82 19.31 12.75
C LYS A 158 -20.96 18.04 12.70
N HIS A 159 -20.84 17.39 11.53
CA HIS A 159 -20.04 16.18 11.38
C HIS A 159 -18.55 16.46 11.31
N ILE A 160 -18.17 17.65 10.86
CA ILE A 160 -16.79 18.09 10.82
C ILE A 160 -16.34 18.56 12.20
N LYS A 161 -17.20 19.30 12.93
CA LYS A 161 -16.99 19.58 14.37
C LYS A 161 -16.79 18.29 15.16
N SER A 162 -17.69 17.31 14.98
CA SER A 162 -17.56 16.00 15.64
C SER A 162 -16.24 15.28 15.32
N PHE A 163 -15.74 15.37 14.09
CA PHE A 163 -14.42 14.82 13.75
C PHE A 163 -13.29 15.61 14.43
N SER A 164 -13.34 16.94 14.43
CA SER A 164 -12.32 17.78 15.06
C SER A 164 -12.24 17.55 16.57
N ASP A 165 -13.38 17.41 17.24
CA ASP A 165 -13.45 17.06 18.66
C ASP A 165 -12.84 15.67 18.89
N PHE A 166 -13.23 14.70 18.06
CA PHE A 166 -12.69 13.34 18.11
C PHE A 166 -11.17 13.30 17.92
N LEU A 167 -10.65 14.06 16.95
CA LEU A 167 -9.23 14.17 16.66
C LEU A 167 -8.48 14.80 17.83
N SER A 168 -8.98 15.91 18.37
CA SER A 168 -8.36 16.64 19.47
C SER A 168 -8.21 15.77 20.72
N VAL A 169 -9.30 15.10 21.12
CA VAL A 169 -9.28 14.16 22.25
C VAL A 169 -8.26 13.04 22.03
N ARG A 170 -8.22 12.46 20.83
CA ARG A 170 -7.32 11.35 20.52
C ARG A 170 -5.85 11.77 20.47
N VAL A 171 -5.54 12.94 19.93
CA VAL A 171 -4.15 13.44 19.88
C VAL A 171 -3.61 13.68 21.29
N VAL A 172 -4.41 14.29 22.19
CA VAL A 172 -4.03 14.48 23.59
C VAL A 172 -3.75 13.15 24.30
N MET A 173 -4.54 12.12 24.03
CA MET A 173 -4.35 10.77 24.60
C MET A 173 -3.06 10.08 24.14
N VAL A 174 -2.53 10.41 22.95
CA VAL A 174 -1.37 9.72 22.36
C VAL A 174 -0.04 10.43 22.68
N GLY A 175 -0.05 11.73 22.99
CA GLY A 175 1.15 12.51 23.33
C GLY A 175 1.88 13.09 22.10
N ASN A 176 2.52 14.26 22.27
CA ASN A 176 3.23 14.97 21.21
C ASN A 176 4.61 14.33 20.95
N ALA A 177 4.76 13.66 19.81
CA ALA A 177 6.07 13.37 19.23
C ALA A 177 6.04 13.69 17.73
N ASP A 178 6.92 14.59 17.30
CA ASP A 178 6.79 15.38 16.07
C ASP A 178 6.81 14.60 14.75
N ASN A 179 7.15 13.30 14.76
CA ASN A 179 6.98 12.38 13.61
C ASN A 179 5.94 11.27 13.85
N THR A 180 5.62 10.98 15.11
CA THR A 180 4.56 10.07 15.57
C THR A 180 3.17 10.62 15.23
N ASN A 181 3.04 11.94 15.05
CA ASN A 181 1.77 12.60 14.75
C ASN A 181 1.11 12.13 13.45
N ILE A 182 1.87 11.88 12.38
CA ILE A 182 1.27 11.63 11.05
C ILE A 182 0.62 10.24 10.97
N ILE A 183 1.31 9.18 11.42
CA ILE A 183 0.71 7.84 11.47
C ILE A 183 -0.39 7.78 12.53
N THR A 184 -0.21 8.47 13.65
CA THR A 184 -1.26 8.58 14.68
C THR A 184 -2.53 9.17 14.09
N ILE A 185 -2.45 10.28 13.37
CA ILE A 185 -3.61 10.88 12.70
C ILE A 185 -4.20 9.92 11.65
N SER A 186 -3.37 9.16 10.92
CA SER A 186 -3.85 8.11 10.01
C SER A 186 -4.65 7.03 10.75
N GLY A 187 -4.16 6.57 11.91
CA GLY A 187 -4.86 5.65 12.80
C GLY A 187 -6.18 6.20 13.34
N ILE A 188 -6.19 7.47 13.76
CA ILE A 188 -7.40 8.16 14.23
C ILE A 188 -8.43 8.29 13.10
N CYS A 189 -7.99 8.64 11.88
CA CYS A 189 -8.86 8.71 10.70
C CYS A 189 -9.47 7.34 10.38
N LYS A 190 -8.69 6.26 10.47
CA LYS A 190 -9.18 4.88 10.34
C LYS A 190 -10.26 4.57 11.37
N GLU A 191 -10.00 4.90 12.64
CA GLU A 191 -10.95 4.64 13.73
C GLU A 191 -12.26 5.41 13.53
N TYR A 192 -12.17 6.71 13.21
CA TYR A 192 -13.33 7.53 12.93
C TYR A 192 -14.14 7.01 11.75
N TYR A 193 -13.48 6.65 10.65
CA TYR A 193 -14.15 6.13 9.46
C TYR A 193 -14.90 4.82 9.75
N LYS A 194 -14.34 3.94 10.59
CA LYS A 194 -15.04 2.74 11.08
C LYS A 194 -16.28 3.08 11.91
N LYS A 195 -16.22 4.11 12.77
CA LYS A 195 -17.38 4.57 13.56
C LYS A 195 -18.50 5.10 12.67
N VAL A 196 -18.16 5.96 11.71
CA VAL A 196 -19.11 6.50 10.72
C VAL A 196 -19.82 5.37 9.98
N LYS A 197 -19.06 4.38 9.49
CA LYS A 197 -19.62 3.20 8.81
C LYS A 197 -20.57 2.41 9.69
N LYS A 198 -20.18 2.16 10.95
CA LYS A 198 -21.01 1.42 11.90
C LYS A 198 -22.32 2.15 12.20
N ALA A 199 -22.27 3.48 12.31
CA ALA A 199 -23.42 4.33 12.56
C ALA A 199 -24.31 4.57 11.32
N LYS A 200 -23.84 4.20 10.11
CA LYS A 200 -24.55 4.40 8.83
C LYS A 200 -24.91 5.87 8.56
N VAL A 201 -24.00 6.79 8.90
CA VAL A 201 -24.22 8.25 8.76
C VAL A 201 -23.40 8.86 7.63
N GLU A 202 -22.78 8.06 6.77
CA GLU A 202 -21.93 8.54 5.66
C GLU A 202 -22.62 9.57 4.77
N SER A 203 -23.91 9.37 4.48
CA SER A 203 -24.71 10.26 3.62
C SER A 203 -24.85 11.67 4.18
N ASN A 204 -24.68 11.84 5.48
CA ASN A 204 -24.85 13.12 6.17
C ASN A 204 -23.53 13.91 6.24
N ILE A 205 -22.41 13.27 5.89
CA ILE A 205 -21.08 13.86 5.93
C ILE A 205 -20.73 14.41 4.54
N PRO A 206 -20.15 15.61 4.43
CA PRO A 206 -19.66 16.13 3.15
C PRO A 206 -18.76 15.11 2.45
N SER A 207 -19.14 14.72 1.23
CA SER A 207 -18.49 13.62 0.49
C SER A 207 -17.00 13.87 0.25
N LYS A 208 -16.62 15.14 -0.01
CA LYS A 208 -15.22 15.57 -0.19
C LYS A 208 -14.39 15.33 1.07
N PHE A 209 -14.91 15.73 2.23
CA PHE A 209 -14.27 15.55 3.54
C PHE A 209 -14.12 14.07 3.88
N LEU A 210 -15.20 13.29 3.74
CA LEU A 210 -15.16 11.85 4.00
C LEU A 210 -14.15 11.12 3.09
N ARG A 211 -14.03 11.57 1.83
CA ARG A 211 -13.02 11.07 0.90
C ARG A 211 -11.59 11.38 1.35
N HIS A 212 -11.33 12.55 1.93
CA HIS A 212 -10.01 12.87 2.47
C HIS A 212 -9.69 12.07 3.73
N ILE A 213 -10.63 11.91 4.67
CA ILE A 213 -10.48 11.00 5.82
C ILE A 213 -10.11 9.59 5.34
N LYS A 214 -10.88 9.03 4.39
CA LYS A 214 -10.64 7.69 3.87
C LYS A 214 -9.23 7.56 3.28
N LYS A 215 -8.76 8.56 2.52
CA LYS A 215 -7.42 8.57 1.92
C LYS A 215 -6.31 8.64 2.97
N VAL A 216 -6.50 9.39 4.05
CA VAL A 216 -5.55 9.47 5.16
C VAL A 216 -5.53 8.16 5.96
N ALA A 217 -6.70 7.59 6.24
CA ALA A 217 -6.85 6.31 6.95
C ALA A 217 -6.19 5.13 6.21
N PHE A 218 -6.22 5.16 4.87
CA PHE A 218 -5.82 4.01 4.05
C PHE A 218 -4.34 3.62 4.20
N TYR A 219 -3.46 4.55 4.60
CA TYR A 219 -2.05 4.25 4.83
C TYR A 219 -1.86 3.33 6.04
N MET A 220 -2.43 3.69 7.19
CA MET A 220 -2.37 2.84 8.38
C MET A 220 -3.14 1.54 8.20
N ASP A 221 -4.28 1.58 7.50
CA ASP A 221 -5.00 0.36 7.12
C ASP A 221 -4.13 -0.58 6.28
N SER A 222 -3.38 -0.05 5.31
CA SER A 222 -2.50 -0.86 4.45
C SER A 222 -1.33 -1.45 5.23
N ALA A 223 -0.69 -0.64 6.07
CA ALA A 223 0.45 -1.10 6.87
C ALA A 223 0.04 -2.21 7.85
N ILE A 224 -1.09 -2.03 8.56
CA ILE A 224 -1.64 -3.06 9.45
C ILE A 224 -2.05 -4.30 8.65
N GLY A 225 -2.72 -4.12 7.51
CA GLY A 225 -3.16 -5.25 6.68
C GLY A 225 -2.00 -6.09 6.16
N ILE A 226 -0.86 -5.47 5.84
CA ILE A 226 0.37 -6.19 5.49
C ILE A 226 0.90 -7.02 6.67
N ILE A 227 0.96 -6.42 7.86
CA ILE A 227 1.37 -7.13 9.09
C ILE A 227 0.45 -8.32 9.36
N GLU A 228 -0.86 -8.13 9.27
CA GLU A 228 -1.87 -9.18 9.47
C GLU A 228 -1.69 -10.32 8.45
N CYS A 229 -1.41 -10.01 7.19
CA CYS A 229 -1.10 -11.01 6.16
C CYS A 229 0.17 -11.78 6.49
N ALA A 230 1.26 -11.09 6.85
CA ALA A 230 2.54 -11.71 7.18
C ALA A 230 2.47 -12.57 8.45
N ARG A 231 1.65 -12.17 9.43
CA ARG A 231 1.45 -12.90 10.70
C ARG A 231 0.47 -14.07 10.56
N ASN A 232 -0.21 -14.23 9.43
CA ASN A 232 -1.13 -15.34 9.23
C ASN A 232 -0.34 -16.66 9.06
N ILE A 233 -0.60 -17.63 9.93
CA ILE A 233 0.06 -18.94 9.91
C ILE A 233 -0.07 -19.66 8.56
N GLN A 234 -1.17 -19.47 7.85
CA GLN A 234 -1.42 -20.09 6.54
C GLN A 234 -0.41 -19.63 5.48
N TYR A 235 0.10 -18.40 5.58
CA TYR A 235 1.04 -17.82 4.61
C TYR A 235 2.46 -17.73 5.14
N LYS A 236 2.71 -18.30 6.33
CA LYS A 236 4.02 -18.25 7.02
C LYS A 236 5.17 -18.64 6.08
N LEU A 237 5.04 -19.77 5.40
CA LEU A 237 6.07 -20.30 4.51
C LEU A 237 6.30 -19.37 3.29
N LEU A 238 5.23 -18.76 2.76
CA LEU A 238 5.32 -17.85 1.62
C LEU A 238 6.03 -16.56 2.01
N PHE A 239 5.60 -15.92 3.10
CA PHE A 239 6.11 -14.62 3.52
C PHE A 239 7.49 -14.69 4.18
N SER A 240 7.86 -15.82 4.80
CA SER A 240 9.23 -16.04 5.29
C SER A 240 10.25 -16.16 4.17
N ASN A 241 9.79 -16.51 2.96
CA ASN A 241 10.61 -16.77 1.77
C ASN A 241 10.38 -15.75 0.64
N VAL A 242 9.99 -14.52 0.98
CA VAL A 242 9.75 -13.46 -0.02
C VAL A 242 11.01 -13.12 -0.81
N GLN A 243 10.84 -12.95 -2.12
CA GLN A 243 11.85 -12.39 -3.02
C GLN A 243 11.27 -11.19 -3.73
N VAL A 244 12.03 -10.10 -3.85
CA VAL A 244 11.58 -8.87 -4.50
C VAL A 244 12.46 -8.58 -5.71
N PHE A 245 11.82 -8.35 -6.85
CA PHE A 245 12.44 -8.05 -8.13
C PHE A 245 11.99 -6.66 -8.58
N LYS A 246 12.95 -5.83 -9.00
CA LYS A 246 12.68 -4.52 -9.59
C LYS A 246 12.77 -4.67 -11.10
N VAL A 247 11.72 -4.24 -11.79
CA VAL A 247 11.67 -4.23 -13.26
C VAL A 247 12.02 -2.83 -13.73
N PHE A 248 13.06 -2.70 -14.55
CA PHE A 248 13.50 -1.42 -15.08
C PHE A 248 12.69 -1.04 -16.33
N GLU A 249 12.31 0.24 -16.41
CA GLU A 249 12.00 0.85 -17.70
C GLU A 249 13.33 1.34 -18.29
N LYS A 250 13.88 0.61 -19.28
CA LYS A 250 14.71 1.31 -20.27
C LYS A 250 13.74 2.12 -21.14
N ALA A 251 13.97 3.42 -21.20
CA ALA A 251 13.36 4.34 -22.15
C ALA A 251 13.79 4.00 -23.57
#